data_AF-A0A7V9NL36-F1
#
_entry.id   AF-A0A7V9NL36-F1
#
_cell.length_a   1.000
_cell.length_b   1.000
_cell.length_c   1.000
_cell.angle_alpha   90.00
_cell.angle_beta   90.00
_cell.angle_gamma   90.00
#
_symmetry.space_group_name_H-M   'P 1'
#
loop_
_entity.id
_entity.type
_entity.pdbx_description
1 polymer ?
#
loop_
_entity_poly.entity_id
_entity_poly.type
_entity_poly.pdbx_seq_one_letter_code
_entity_poly.pdbx_strand_id
1 'polypeptide(L)'
;DAPGATGAGAAPARTCVAVGPVEDPAELPPLITAAAAAGTCTKCVETVDMFVSAYGAEAGNLALRTVATAGVYVGGGIAPRILPALRAGPFMEAFLAKAPMDKLVARIPVQVILNPASGLLGAAVHANGSRPQA
;
A
#
# COMPACT_ATOMS: atom_id res chain seq x y z
N ASP A 1 -17.45 3.48 28.89
CA ASP A 1 -16.94 4.03 27.62
C ASP A 1 -15.62 4.76 27.83
N ALA A 2 -14.51 4.11 27.49
CA ALA A 2 -13.20 4.74 27.45
C ALA A 2 -12.88 5.07 25.98
N PRO A 3 -12.41 6.27 25.65
CA PRO A 3 -11.96 6.58 24.30
C PRO A 3 -10.73 5.72 24.00
N GLY A 4 -10.77 5.05 22.85
CA GLY A 4 -9.77 4.07 22.42
C GLY A 4 -8.35 4.63 22.46
N ALA A 5 -7.42 3.78 22.89
CA ALA A 5 -5.99 4.02 22.84
C ALA A 5 -5.56 4.38 21.41
N THR A 6 -5.33 5.67 21.14
CA THR A 6 -4.69 6.15 19.92
C THR A 6 -3.19 5.91 20.04
N GLY A 7 -2.70 4.87 19.38
CA GLY A 7 -1.26 4.63 19.15
C GLY A 7 -0.65 5.66 18.19
N ALA A 8 -0.92 6.95 18.38
CA ALA A 8 -0.30 8.01 17.61
C ALA A 8 1.14 8.18 18.11
N GLY A 9 2.10 7.68 17.33
CA GLY A 9 3.51 8.00 17.56
C GLY A 9 3.69 9.53 17.63
N ALA A 10 4.58 9.99 18.50
CA ALA A 10 4.81 11.43 18.68
C ALA A 10 5.21 12.10 17.36
N ALA A 11 4.72 13.33 17.14
CA ALA A 11 5.10 14.13 15.97
C ALA A 11 6.64 14.28 15.96
N PRO A 12 7.31 14.08 14.81
CA PRO A 12 8.73 14.26 14.72
C PRO A 12 9.08 15.71 15.03
N ALA A 13 10.11 15.92 15.86
CA ALA A 13 10.52 17.26 16.30
C ALA A 13 10.87 18.20 15.13
N ARG A 14 11.22 17.64 13.95
CA ARG A 14 11.49 18.40 12.73
C ARG A 14 11.02 17.61 11.51
N THR A 15 10.32 18.29 10.63
CA THR A 15 9.93 17.85 9.29
C THR A 15 10.77 18.56 8.24
N CYS A 16 10.71 18.10 6.99
CA CYS A 16 11.34 18.82 5.88
C CYS A 16 10.54 20.08 5.52
N VAL A 17 11.18 21.03 4.84
CA VAL A 17 10.57 22.32 4.45
C VAL A 17 9.31 22.13 3.60
N ALA A 18 9.27 21.10 2.74
CA ALA A 18 8.12 20.83 1.89
C ALA A 18 6.89 20.31 2.65
N VAL A 19 7.09 19.64 3.79
CA VAL A 19 6.01 19.14 4.66
C VAL A 19 5.59 20.21 5.67
N GLY A 20 6.53 21.04 6.14
CA GLY A 20 6.24 22.09 7.12
C GLY A 20 5.91 21.52 8.51
N PRO A 21 5.64 22.40 9.50
CA PRO A 21 5.27 21.96 10.85
C PRO A 21 3.95 21.18 10.82
N VAL A 22 3.88 20.11 11.60
CA VAL A 22 2.70 19.23 11.70
C VAL A 22 2.36 19.02 13.16
N GLU A 23 1.10 19.29 13.52
CA GLU A 23 0.58 19.10 14.89
C GLU A 23 0.07 17.67 15.11
N ASP A 24 -0.68 17.13 14.15
CA ASP A 24 -1.18 15.75 14.18
C ASP A 24 -0.27 14.82 13.33
N PRO A 25 0.43 13.86 13.96
CA PRO A 25 1.24 12.87 13.26
C PRO A 25 0.52 12.12 12.13
N ALA A 26 -0.81 11.98 12.21
CA ALA A 26 -1.61 11.32 11.18
C ALA A 26 -1.62 12.07 9.83
N GLU A 27 -1.25 13.35 9.81
CA GLU A 27 -1.14 14.16 8.59
C GLU A 27 0.19 13.96 7.85
N LEU A 28 1.20 13.36 8.50
CA LEU A 28 2.52 13.19 7.88
C LEU A 28 2.49 12.31 6.62
N PRO A 29 1.84 11.13 6.59
CA PRO A 29 1.83 10.30 5.39
C PRO A 29 1.28 11.01 4.15
N PRO A 30 0.06 11.63 4.17
CA PRO A 30 -0.44 12.32 2.99
C PRO A 30 0.46 13.49 2.58
N LEU A 31 1.01 14.27 3.52
CA LEU A 31 1.92 15.37 3.20
C LEU A 31 3.23 14.91 2.55
N ILE A 32 3.83 13.83 3.06
CA ILE A 32 5.04 13.23 2.47
C ILE A 32 4.75 12.72 1.07
N THR A 33 3.63 12.01 0.87
CA THR A 33 3.27 11.50 -0.46
C THR A 33 2.98 12.64 -1.45
N ALA A 34 2.38 13.75 -1.01
CA ALA A 34 2.13 14.92 -1.83
C ALA A 34 3.44 15.62 -2.22
N ALA A 35 4.35 15.84 -1.27
CA ALA A 35 5.66 16.43 -1.54
C ALA A 35 6.52 15.57 -2.48
N ALA A 36 6.45 14.24 -2.32
CA ALA A 36 7.09 13.30 -3.23
C ALA A 36 6.51 13.39 -4.65
N ALA A 37 5.19 13.34 -4.79
CA ALA A 37 4.51 13.42 -6.09
C ALA A 37 4.77 14.75 -6.82
N ALA A 38 4.90 15.85 -6.06
CA ALA A 38 5.25 17.16 -6.59
C ALA A 38 6.75 17.35 -6.86
N GLY A 39 7.60 16.40 -6.43
CA GLY A 39 9.06 16.52 -6.55
C GLY A 39 9.68 17.67 -5.72
N THR A 40 8.96 18.18 -4.73
CA THR A 40 9.38 19.35 -3.94
C THR A 40 10.37 19.00 -2.82
N CYS A 41 10.56 17.71 -2.53
CA CYS A 41 11.57 17.24 -1.60
C CYS A 41 12.13 15.87 -2.00
N THR A 42 13.44 15.79 -2.20
CA THR A 42 14.14 14.55 -2.56
C THR A 42 14.01 13.46 -1.49
N LYS A 43 14.04 13.82 -0.20
CA LYS A 43 13.82 12.86 0.89
C LYS A 43 12.41 12.30 0.93
N CYS A 44 11.41 13.10 0.55
CA CYS A 44 10.04 12.60 0.44
C CYS A 44 9.91 11.61 -0.72
N VAL A 45 10.54 11.90 -1.86
CA VAL A 45 10.63 10.96 -2.99
C VAL A 45 11.28 9.65 -2.55
N GLU A 46 12.46 9.71 -1.94
CA GLU A 46 13.17 8.54 -1.43
C GLU A 46 12.34 7.73 -0.42
N THR A 47 11.60 8.42 0.46
CA THR A 47 10.71 7.77 1.43
C THR A 47 9.58 7.00 0.74
N VAL A 48 8.96 7.59 -0.29
CA VAL A 48 7.92 6.92 -1.07
C VAL A 48 8.50 5.76 -1.87
N ASP A 49 9.66 5.91 -2.49
CA ASP A 49 10.33 4.83 -3.24
C ASP A 49 10.69 3.65 -2.33
N MET A 50 11.18 3.94 -1.12
CA MET A 50 11.45 2.93 -0.10
C MET A 50 10.17 2.20 0.32
N PHE A 51 9.09 2.94 0.57
CA PHE A 51 7.79 2.35 0.90
C PHE A 51 7.28 1.46 -0.24
N VAL A 52 7.33 1.93 -1.48
CA VAL A 52 6.89 1.20 -2.68
C VAL A 52 7.70 -0.08 -2.87
N SER A 53 9.02 -0.02 -2.67
CA SER A 53 9.90 -1.18 -2.74
C SER A 53 9.58 -2.21 -1.65
N ALA A 54 9.41 -1.76 -0.41
CA ALA A 54 9.02 -2.64 0.69
C ALA A 54 7.64 -3.28 0.45
N TYR A 55 6.70 -2.51 -0.11
CA TYR A 55 5.37 -2.99 -0.45
C TYR A 55 5.41 -4.08 -1.53
N GLY A 56 6.18 -3.86 -2.60
CA GLY A 56 6.42 -4.85 -3.65
C GLY A 56 7.08 -6.11 -3.10
N ALA A 57 8.11 -5.96 -2.26
CA ALA A 57 8.81 -7.08 -1.63
C ALA A 57 7.87 -7.95 -0.79
N GLU A 58 6.98 -7.35 0.02
CA GLU A 58 6.02 -8.13 0.82
C GLU A 58 4.91 -8.73 -0.04
N ALA A 59 4.43 -8.04 -1.07
CA ALA A 59 3.49 -8.62 -2.03
C ALA A 59 4.07 -9.86 -2.71
N GLY A 60 5.37 -9.85 -3.07
CA GLY A 60 6.06 -11.02 -3.62
C GLY A 60 6.22 -12.15 -2.60
N ASN A 61 6.48 -11.84 -1.33
CA ASN A 61 6.51 -12.83 -0.25
C ASN A 61 5.13 -13.49 -0.07
N LEU A 62 4.06 -12.69 -0.06
CA LEU A 62 2.68 -13.19 0.04
C LEU A 62 2.33 -14.09 -1.15
N ALA A 63 2.72 -13.69 -2.36
CA ALA A 63 2.51 -14.47 -3.57
C ALA A 63 3.13 -15.87 -3.46
N LEU A 64 4.35 -15.97 -2.90
CA LEU A 64 5.02 -17.25 -2.67
C LEU A 64 4.39 -18.07 -1.55
N ARG A 65 4.06 -17.44 -0.41
CA ARG A 65 3.46 -18.13 0.75
C ARG A 65 2.13 -18.79 0.40
N THR A 66 1.39 -18.22 -0.55
CA THR A 66 0.05 -18.67 -0.94
C THR A 66 0.00 -19.36 -2.29
N VAL A 67 1.10 -19.37 -3.03
CA VAL A 67 1.16 -19.85 -4.42
C VAL A 67 0.05 -19.18 -5.26
N ALA A 68 -0.02 -17.85 -5.19
CA ALA A 68 -1.08 -17.01 -5.76
C ALA A 68 -1.10 -16.97 -7.29
N THR A 69 -1.19 -18.12 -7.96
CA THR A 69 -1.14 -18.27 -9.42
C THR A 69 -2.27 -17.56 -10.16
N ALA A 70 -3.42 -17.35 -9.50
CA ALA A 70 -4.52 -16.54 -10.03
C ALA A 70 -4.29 -15.02 -9.91
N GLY A 71 -3.27 -14.59 -9.15
CA GLY A 71 -2.89 -13.19 -9.01
C GLY A 71 -2.87 -12.67 -7.58
N VAL A 72 -2.25 -11.51 -7.42
CA VAL A 72 -2.24 -10.71 -6.20
C VAL A 72 -3.03 -9.42 -6.44
N TYR A 73 -4.00 -9.16 -5.58
CA TYR A 73 -4.80 -7.94 -5.62
C TYR A 73 -4.40 -7.00 -4.49
N VAL A 74 -3.98 -5.80 -4.86
CA VAL A 74 -3.52 -4.74 -3.98
C VAL A 74 -4.70 -3.80 -3.70
N GLY A 75 -5.29 -3.93 -2.52
CA GLY A 75 -6.39 -3.09 -2.04
C GLY A 75 -5.97 -2.08 -0.98
N GLY A 76 -6.94 -1.35 -0.42
CA GLY A 76 -6.74 -0.36 0.64
C GLY A 76 -6.62 1.07 0.13
N GLY A 77 -6.62 2.03 1.05
CA GLY A 77 -6.69 3.46 0.70
C GLY A 77 -5.41 4.07 0.12
N ILE A 78 -4.24 3.50 0.44
CA ILE A 78 -2.95 4.05 0.02
C ILE A 78 -2.67 3.72 -1.44
N ALA A 79 -2.84 2.45 -1.86
CA ALA A 79 -2.42 2.00 -3.18
C ALA A 79 -3.02 2.80 -4.36
N PRO A 80 -4.33 3.16 -4.36
CA PRO A 80 -4.89 4.03 -5.40
C PRO A 80 -4.31 5.45 -5.38
N ARG A 81 -3.96 5.99 -4.21
CA ARG A 81 -3.43 7.36 -4.06
C ARG A 81 -1.99 7.50 -4.56
N ILE A 82 -1.19 6.44 -4.44
CA ILE A 82 0.21 6.42 -4.92
C ILE A 82 0.39 5.60 -6.20
N LEU A 83 -0.69 5.40 -6.97
CA LEU A 83 -0.68 4.59 -8.19
C LEU A 83 0.45 4.97 -9.19
N PRO A 84 0.79 6.26 -9.41
CA PRO A 84 1.92 6.61 -10.25
C PRO A 84 3.25 6.04 -9.73
N ALA A 85 3.48 6.08 -8.41
CA ALA A 85 4.70 5.55 -7.79
C ALA A 85 4.75 4.01 -7.88
N LEU A 86 3.62 3.32 -7.71
CA LEU A 86 3.55 1.87 -7.92
C LEU A 86 3.88 1.45 -9.36
N ARG A 87 3.56 2.30 -10.34
CA ARG A 87 3.84 2.07 -11.77
C ARG A 87 5.27 2.46 -12.18
N ALA A 88 6.04 3.13 -11.31
CA ALA A 88 7.35 3.68 -11.65
C ALA A 88 8.46 2.61 -11.77
N GLY A 89 8.23 1.38 -11.29
CA GLY A 89 9.22 0.30 -11.37
C GLY A 89 9.54 -0.38 -10.03
N PRO A 90 9.90 0.37 -8.96
CA PRO A 90 10.44 -0.21 -7.72
C PRO A 90 9.54 -1.27 -7.07
N PHE A 91 8.22 -1.13 -7.19
CA PHE A 91 7.27 -2.15 -6.73
C PHE A 91 7.51 -3.49 -7.42
N MET A 92 7.53 -3.51 -8.75
CA MET A 92 7.65 -4.76 -9.52
C MET A 92 9.07 -5.32 -9.45
N GLU A 93 10.09 -4.47 -9.39
CA GLU A 93 11.47 -4.90 -9.14
C GLU A 93 11.58 -5.67 -7.82
N ALA A 94 11.05 -5.09 -6.73
CA ALA A 94 11.07 -5.73 -5.41
C ALA A 94 10.14 -6.97 -5.32
N PHE A 95 9.00 -6.95 -6.02
CA PHE A 95 8.09 -8.09 -6.14
C PHE A 95 8.79 -9.29 -6.79
N LEU A 96 9.54 -9.05 -7.87
CA LEU A 96 10.25 -10.09 -8.63
C LEU A 96 11.57 -10.53 -7.99
N ALA A 97 12.13 -9.75 -7.06
CA ALA A 97 13.38 -10.03 -6.34
C ALA A 97 13.25 -11.20 -5.34
N LYS A 98 12.99 -12.41 -5.86
CA LYS A 98 12.68 -13.63 -5.11
C LYS A 98 13.47 -14.84 -5.60
N ALA A 99 14.74 -14.66 -5.97
CA ALA A 99 15.59 -15.77 -6.37
C ALA A 99 15.63 -16.86 -5.28
N PRO A 100 15.55 -18.15 -5.64
CA PRO A 100 15.50 -18.71 -7.00
C PRO A 100 14.08 -18.88 -7.59
N MET A 101 13.06 -18.34 -6.94
CA MET A 101 11.65 -18.45 -7.31
C MET A 101 11.14 -17.28 -8.17
N ASP A 102 12.03 -16.43 -8.67
CA ASP A 102 11.74 -15.29 -9.54
C ASP A 102 10.92 -15.70 -10.78
N LYS A 103 11.22 -16.85 -11.38
CA LYS A 103 10.45 -17.39 -12.53
C LYS A 103 9.00 -17.74 -12.20
N LEU A 104 8.73 -18.20 -10.97
CA LEU A 104 7.38 -18.50 -10.52
C LEU A 104 6.62 -17.19 -10.30
N VAL A 105 7.23 -16.26 -9.55
CA VAL A 105 6.62 -14.97 -9.20
C VAL A 105 6.37 -14.11 -10.43
N ALA A 106 7.23 -14.16 -11.44
CA ALA A 106 7.06 -13.45 -12.71
C ALA A 106 5.79 -13.83 -13.49
N ARG A 107 5.17 -14.97 -13.19
CA ARG A 107 3.91 -15.42 -13.82
C ARG A 107 2.66 -15.01 -13.04
N ILE A 108 2.82 -14.45 -11.84
CA ILE A 108 1.72 -14.05 -10.97
C ILE A 108 1.31 -12.63 -11.34
N PRO A 109 0.08 -12.41 -11.85
CA PRO A 109 -0.39 -11.06 -12.16
C PRO A 109 -0.61 -10.25 -10.90
N VAL A 110 -0.23 -8.97 -10.90
CA VAL A 110 -0.51 -8.03 -9.81
C VAL A 110 -1.49 -6.97 -10.30
N GLN A 111 -2.57 -6.75 -9.55
CA GLN A 111 -3.63 -5.79 -9.89
C GLN A 111 -3.91 -4.86 -8.72
N VAL A 112 -4.11 -3.57 -8.98
CA VAL A 112 -4.55 -2.61 -7.96
C VAL A 112 -6.06 -2.45 -8.03
N ILE A 113 -6.75 -2.63 -6.90
CA ILE A 113 -8.20 -2.46 -6.83
C ILE A 113 -8.52 -0.96 -6.77
N LEU A 114 -9.14 -0.44 -7.83
CA LEU A 114 -9.51 0.98 -7.93
C LEU A 114 -10.96 1.26 -7.53
N ASN A 115 -11.77 0.22 -7.31
CA ASN A 115 -13.17 0.39 -6.89
C ASN A 115 -13.23 0.75 -5.38
N PRO A 116 -13.66 1.97 -5.01
CA PRO A 116 -13.72 2.40 -3.61
C PRO A 116 -14.76 1.62 -2.80
N ALA A 117 -15.77 1.04 -3.45
CA ALA A 117 -16.81 0.24 -2.81
C ALA A 117 -16.42 -1.25 -2.68
N SER A 118 -15.21 -1.65 -3.07
CA SER A 118 -14.78 -3.06 -3.05
C SER A 118 -14.97 -3.75 -1.68
N GLY A 119 -14.69 -3.05 -0.58
CA GLY A 119 -14.96 -3.55 0.77
C GLY A 119 -16.44 -3.79 1.05
N LEU A 120 -17.31 -2.85 0.67
CA LEU A 120 -18.76 -2.98 0.83
C LEU A 120 -19.34 -4.07 -0.07
N LEU A 121 -18.84 -4.19 -1.31
CA LEU A 121 -19.24 -5.25 -2.24
C LEU A 121 -18.86 -6.63 -1.72
N GLY A 122 -17.65 -6.79 -1.18
CA GLY A 122 -17.23 -8.04 -0.52
C GLY A 122 -18.13 -8.40 0.66
N ALA A 123 -18.49 -7.43 1.49
CA ALA A 123 -19.41 -7.63 2.61
C ALA A 123 -20.81 -8.05 2.13
N ALA A 124 -21.35 -7.42 1.08
CA ALA A 124 -22.65 -7.78 0.51
C ALA A 124 -22.65 -9.21 -0.08
N VAL A 125 -21.60 -9.60 -0.80
CA VAL A 125 -21.44 -10.97 -1.34
C VAL A 125 -21.39 -11.98 -0.22
N HIS A 126 -20.60 -11.72 0.83
CA HIS A 126 -20.49 -12.61 1.98
C HIS A 126 -21.83 -12.78 2.72
N ALA A 127 -22.55 -11.69 2.96
CA ALA A 127 -23.86 -11.71 3.62
C ALA A 127 -24.94 -12.43 2.79
N ASN A 128 -24.90 -12.32 1.46
CA ASN A 128 -25.84 -13.03 0.60
C ASN A 128 -25.52 -14.53 0.50
N GLY A 129 -24.24 -14.91 0.50
CA GLY A 129 -23.81 -16.30 0.42
C GLY A 129 -24.02 -17.10 1.70
N SER A 130 -24.15 -16.43 2.85
CA SER A 130 -24.42 -17.07 4.15
C SER A 130 -25.90 -17.27 4.45
N ARG A 131 -26.81 -16.90 3.52
CA ARG A 131 -28.23 -17.22 3.63
C ARG A 131 -28.42 -18.73 3.46
N PRO A 132 -29.06 -19.44 4.41
CA PRO A 132 -29.46 -20.82 4.19
C PRO A 132 -30.34 -20.90 2.94
N GLN A 133 -30.01 -21.82 2.03
CA GLN A 133 -30.89 -22.12 0.90
C GLN A 133 -32.20 -22.70 1.48
N ALA A 134 -33.32 -22.02 1.21
CA ALA A 134 -34.66 -22.50 1.53
C ALA A 134 -35.17 -23.41 0.41
#